data_AF-A0A1V2GG65-F1
#
_entry.id   AF-A0A1V2GG65-F1
#
_cell.length_a   1.000
_cell.length_b   1.000
_cell.length_c   1.000
_cell.angle_alpha   90.00
_cell.angle_beta   90.00
_cell.angle_gamma   90.00
#
_symmetry.space_group_name_H-M   'P 1'
#
loop_
_entity.id
_entity.type
_entity.pdbx_description
1 polymer ?
#
loop_
_entity_poly.entity_id
_entity_poly.type
_entity_poly.pdbx_seq_one_letter_code
_entity_poly.pdbx_strand_id
1 'polypeptide(L)'
;MKRQIILLAGLMAVSPFALAMDAEYVIMGGFSTIVNAFTRIKLIFNDNQYASMVTAFVVMGMISALLLKSAKGGYEFLETGKAQMGMGWLGLTVLGTIVYFGLVQPKGTIHIYDQSRNQYQAVSGIPDFLILTAGVTNQAYQAFVDMG
;
A
#
# COMPACT_ATOMS: atom_id res chain seq x y z
N MET A 1 -6.86 31.97 2.10
CA MET A 1 -7.65 31.19 3.10
C MET A 1 -8.60 30.17 2.45
N LYS A 2 -9.51 30.55 1.54
CA LYS A 2 -10.48 29.60 0.92
C LYS A 2 -9.86 28.37 0.23
N ARG A 3 -8.75 28.52 -0.52
CA ARG A 3 -8.05 27.40 -1.18
C ARG A 3 -7.44 26.37 -0.22
N GLN A 4 -6.99 26.83 0.95
CA GLN A 4 -6.42 25.96 1.99
C GLN A 4 -7.52 25.17 2.72
N ILE A 5 -8.68 25.78 2.95
CA ILE A 5 -9.86 25.10 3.50
C ILE A 5 -10.36 24.03 2.52
N ILE A 6 -10.35 24.29 1.22
CA ILE A 6 -10.74 23.31 0.19
C ILE A 6 -9.74 22.14 0.12
N LEU A 7 -8.44 22.40 0.28
CA LEU A 7 -7.42 21.34 0.35
C LEU A 7 -7.56 20.50 1.63
N LEU A 8 -7.78 21.13 2.78
CA LEU A 8 -8.02 20.43 4.05
C LEU A 8 -9.30 19.60 4.00
N ALA A 9 -10.38 20.16 3.45
CA ALA A 9 -11.65 19.47 3.25
C ALA A 9 -11.52 18.31 2.25
N GLY A 10 -10.71 18.48 1.20
CA GLY A 10 -10.37 17.41 0.26
C GLY A 10 -9.61 16.27 0.93
N LEU A 11 -8.67 16.57 1.82
CA LEU A 11 -7.97 15.55 2.63
C LEU A 11 -8.90 14.80 3.60
N MET A 12 -9.95 15.46 4.11
CA MET A 12 -10.95 14.81 4.99
C MET A 12 -12.06 14.07 4.22
N ALA A 13 -12.24 14.36 2.93
CA ALA A 13 -13.25 13.73 2.08
C ALA A 13 -12.74 12.48 1.34
N VAL A 14 -11.47 12.11 1.47
CA VAL A 14 -10.96 10.82 0.96
C VAL A 14 -11.46 9.72 1.89
N SER A 15 -12.72 9.31 1.73
CA SER A 15 -13.18 8.03 2.26
C SER A 15 -12.37 6.93 1.56
N PRO A 16 -11.64 6.08 2.30
CA PRO A 16 -11.04 4.91 1.67
C PRO A 16 -12.19 4.04 1.16
N PHE A 17 -12.34 3.96 -0.16
CA PHE A 17 -13.21 2.99 -0.80
C PHE A 17 -12.82 1.62 -0.25
N ALA A 18 -13.65 1.05 0.61
CA ALA A 18 -13.48 -0.30 1.12
C ALA A 18 -13.91 -1.29 0.03
N LEU A 19 -13.16 -1.33 -1.08
CA LEU A 19 -13.26 -2.41 -2.04
C LEU A 19 -12.37 -3.53 -1.53
N ALA A 20 -12.96 -4.49 -0.80
CA ALA A 20 -12.25 -5.72 -0.50
C ALA A 20 -11.93 -6.39 -1.84
N MET A 21 -10.66 -6.52 -2.15
CA MET A 21 -10.27 -7.04 -3.43
C MET A 21 -10.17 -8.57 -3.40
N ASP A 22 -10.77 -9.21 -4.39
CA ASP A 22 -10.76 -10.66 -4.53
C ASP A 22 -9.99 -11.05 -5.79
N ALA A 23 -9.07 -12.01 -5.64
CA ALA A 23 -8.35 -12.60 -6.77
C ALA A 23 -8.22 -14.12 -6.61
N GLU A 24 -8.12 -14.80 -7.74
CA GLU A 24 -7.84 -16.24 -7.80
C GLU A 24 -6.36 -16.50 -8.07
N TYR A 25 -5.80 -17.44 -7.33
CA TYR A 25 -4.41 -17.87 -7.40
C TYR A 25 -4.36 -19.37 -7.72
N VAL A 26 -4.14 -19.66 -8.99
CA VAL A 26 -4.22 -21.00 -9.58
C VAL A 26 -2.81 -21.62 -9.62
N ILE A 27 -2.66 -22.82 -9.08
CA ILE A 27 -1.37 -23.50 -8.98
C ILE A 27 -1.45 -24.94 -9.49
N MET A 28 -0.31 -25.48 -9.89
CA MET A 28 -0.13 -26.86 -10.37
C MET A 28 0.70 -27.65 -9.35
N GLY A 29 0.21 -27.71 -8.11
CA GLY A 29 0.90 -28.33 -6.96
C GLY A 29 1.50 -27.34 -5.96
N GLY A 30 1.95 -27.87 -4.81
CA GLY A 30 2.50 -27.05 -3.72
C GLY A 30 1.46 -26.32 -2.86
N PHE A 31 0.20 -26.76 -2.89
CA PHE A 31 -0.94 -26.12 -2.24
C PHE A 31 -0.70 -25.68 -0.79
N SER A 32 -0.23 -26.59 0.07
CA SER A 32 0.02 -26.26 1.48
C SER A 32 1.09 -25.18 1.65
N THR A 33 2.12 -25.16 0.80
CA THR A 33 3.18 -24.15 0.83
C THR A 33 2.63 -22.77 0.50
N ILE A 34 1.81 -22.66 -0.54
CA ILE A 34 1.22 -21.38 -0.98
C ILE A 34 0.20 -20.87 0.05
N VAL A 35 -0.68 -21.75 0.53
CA VAL A 35 -1.63 -21.42 1.61
C VAL A 35 -0.88 -20.93 2.85
N ASN A 36 0.18 -21.63 3.26
CA ASN A 36 0.97 -21.24 4.43
C ASN A 36 1.70 -19.91 4.22
N ALA A 37 2.19 -19.62 3.01
CA ALA A 37 2.81 -18.34 2.69
C ALA A 37 1.82 -17.18 2.84
N PHE A 38 0.62 -17.30 2.24
CA PHE A 38 -0.42 -16.28 2.38
C PHE A 38 -0.96 -16.17 3.82
N THR A 39 -1.02 -17.29 4.55
CA THR A 39 -1.37 -17.28 5.98
C THR A 39 -0.34 -16.53 6.80
N ARG A 40 0.96 -16.67 6.52
CA ARG A 40 2.02 -15.89 7.21
C ARG A 40 1.92 -14.41 6.90
N ILE A 41 1.67 -14.06 5.64
CA ILE A 41 1.43 -12.66 5.23
C ILE A 41 0.24 -12.09 6.00
N LYS A 42 -0.89 -12.80 6.01
CA LYS A 42 -2.07 -12.43 6.80
C LYS A 42 -1.69 -12.14 8.25
N LEU A 43 -0.91 -13.01 8.90
CA LEU A 43 -0.52 -12.81 10.30
C LEU A 43 0.30 -11.54 10.50
N ILE A 44 1.28 -11.26 9.62
CA ILE A 44 2.12 -10.05 9.71
C ILE A 44 1.26 -8.77 9.61
N PHE A 45 0.40 -8.69 8.59
CA PHE A 45 -0.39 -7.47 8.33
C PHE A 45 -1.60 -7.29 9.25
N ASN A 46 -1.95 -8.32 10.02
CA ASN A 46 -2.95 -8.23 11.09
C ASN A 46 -2.31 -8.04 12.48
N ASP A 47 -0.99 -7.98 12.58
CA ASP A 47 -0.29 -7.72 13.83
C ASP A 47 -0.31 -6.23 14.19
N ASN A 48 -0.68 -5.92 15.43
CA ASN A 48 -0.74 -4.53 15.92
C ASN A 48 0.66 -3.90 16.06
N GLN A 49 1.70 -4.69 16.35
CA GLN A 49 3.09 -4.24 16.37
C GLN A 49 3.58 -3.85 14.97
N TYR A 50 3.16 -4.59 13.95
CA TYR A 50 3.44 -4.20 12.57
C TYR A 50 2.79 -2.86 12.23
N ALA A 51 1.51 -2.69 12.58
CA ALA A 51 0.77 -1.44 12.35
C ALA A 51 1.42 -0.24 13.07
N SER A 52 1.85 -0.41 14.32
CA SER A 52 2.51 0.65 15.08
C SER A 52 3.90 0.99 14.52
N MET A 53 4.67 -0.01 14.07
CA MET A 53 5.98 0.19 13.44
C MET A 53 5.84 0.99 12.14
N VAL A 54 4.90 0.61 11.26
CA VAL A 54 4.63 1.35 10.01
C VAL A 54 4.22 2.79 10.32
N THR A 55 3.35 2.99 11.31
CA THR A 55 2.93 4.34 11.74
C THR A 55 4.12 5.16 12.23
N ALA A 56 5.03 4.57 13.02
CA ALA A 56 6.23 5.24 13.50
C ALA A 56 7.15 5.67 12.34
N PHE A 57 7.35 4.81 11.34
CA PHE A 57 8.12 5.18 10.14
C PHE A 57 7.49 6.33 9.36
N VAL A 58 6.16 6.33 9.21
CA VAL A 58 5.44 7.42 8.53
C VAL A 58 5.61 8.74 9.29
N VAL A 59 5.42 8.73 10.61
CA VAL A 59 5.59 9.92 11.46
C VAL A 59 7.03 10.45 11.40
N MET A 60 8.02 9.56 11.55
CA MET A 60 9.43 9.94 11.45
C MET A 60 9.80 10.46 10.07
N GLY A 61 9.24 9.89 9.00
CA GLY A 61 9.42 10.37 7.63
C GLY A 61 8.86 11.78 7.45
N MET A 62 7.66 12.05 7.97
CA MET A 62 7.06 13.39 7.93
C MET A 62 7.87 14.42 8.72
N ILE A 63 8.32 14.09 9.94
CA ILE A 63 9.17 14.97 10.75
C ILE A 63 10.48 15.26 10.01
N SER A 64 11.13 14.23 9.49
CA SER A 64 12.38 14.36 8.74
C SER A 64 12.21 15.24 7.50
N ALA A 65 11.11 15.06 6.75
CA ALA A 65 10.81 15.86 5.57
C ALA A 65 10.60 17.34 5.92
N LEU A 66 9.87 17.62 7.00
CA LEU A 66 9.64 18.98 7.49
C LEU A 66 10.95 19.65 7.93
N LEU A 67 11.80 18.95 8.69
CA LEU A 67 13.08 19.45 9.16
C LEU A 67 14.05 19.76 8.02
N LEU A 68 14.17 18.87 7.03
CA LEU A 68 15.03 19.09 5.87
C LEU A 68 14.56 20.28 5.02
N LYS A 69 13.25 20.48 4.90
CA LYS A 69 12.69 21.63 4.18
C LYS A 69 12.82 22.94 4.96
N SER A 70 12.62 22.93 6.27
CA SER A 70 12.83 24.12 7.10
C SER A 70 14.30 24.55 7.11
N ALA A 71 15.23 23.59 7.17
CA ALA A 71 16.66 23.87 7.06
C ALA A 71 17.03 24.50 5.70
N LYS A 72 16.55 23.91 4.59
CA LYS A 72 16.78 24.48 3.25
C LYS A 72 16.14 25.85 3.06
N GLY A 73 14.89 26.03 3.51
CA GLY A 73 14.21 27.33 3.42
C GLY A 73 14.86 28.40 4.28
N GLY A 74 15.43 28.03 5.43
CA GLY A 74 16.24 28.92 6.27
C GLY A 74 17.54 29.32 5.59
N TYR A 75 18.24 28.38 4.94
CA TYR A 75 19.45 28.67 4.16
C TYR A 75 19.16 29.61 2.99
N GLU A 76 18.11 29.34 2.20
CA GLU A 76 17.68 30.20 1.09
C GLU A 76 17.29 31.62 1.56
N PHE A 77 16.68 31.74 2.75
CA PHE A 77 16.36 33.03 3.36
C PHE A 77 17.61 33.85 3.69
N LEU A 78 18.66 33.21 4.20
CA LEU A 78 19.92 33.89 4.51
C LEU A 78 20.64 34.38 3.25
N GLU A 79 20.56 33.63 2.15
CA GLU A 79 21.22 34.01 0.89
C GLU A 79 20.45 35.06 0.08
N THR A 80 19.11 35.00 0.05
CA THR A 80 18.29 35.80 -0.89
C THR A 80 17.31 36.75 -0.21
N GLY A 81 17.18 36.71 1.12
CA GLY A 81 16.18 37.46 1.88
C GLY A 81 14.73 36.98 1.65
N LYS A 82 14.54 35.91 0.88
CA LYS A 82 13.24 35.31 0.56
C LYS A 82 13.27 33.84 0.93
N ALA A 83 12.36 33.44 1.82
CA ALA A 83 12.14 32.03 2.14
C ALA A 83 10.97 31.52 1.31
N GLN A 84 11.20 30.62 0.35
CA GLN A 84 10.11 29.97 -0.37
C GLN A 84 9.98 28.52 0.07
N MET A 85 9.04 28.25 0.96
CA MET A 85 8.66 26.88 1.30
C MET A 85 7.80 26.31 0.17
N GLY A 86 8.45 25.83 -0.89
CA GLY A 86 7.76 25.23 -2.04
C GLY A 86 6.94 24.00 -1.61
N MET A 87 5.66 23.95 -1.99
CA MET A 87 4.73 22.87 -1.57
C MET A 87 4.92 21.54 -2.31
N GLY A 88 5.96 21.38 -3.12
CA GLY A 88 6.22 20.14 -3.87
C GLY A 88 6.36 18.90 -2.98
N TRP A 89 6.76 19.07 -1.71
CA TRP A 89 6.82 17.98 -0.75
C TRP A 89 5.43 17.40 -0.42
N LEU A 90 4.38 18.24 -0.39
CA LEU A 90 3.01 17.78 -0.15
C LEU A 90 2.51 16.86 -1.26
N GLY A 91 2.95 17.08 -2.51
CA GLY A 91 2.51 16.25 -3.65
C GLY A 91 2.89 14.79 -3.46
N LEU A 92 4.14 14.52 -3.07
CA LEU A 92 4.61 13.16 -2.80
C LEU A 92 3.97 12.57 -1.53
N THR A 93 3.77 13.37 -0.49
CA THR A 93 3.08 12.91 0.72
C THR A 93 1.65 12.49 0.42
N VAL A 94 0.89 13.31 -0.33
CA VAL A 94 -0.49 13.01 -0.73
C VAL A 94 -0.54 11.76 -1.61
N LEU A 95 0.37 11.63 -2.59
CA LEU A 95 0.45 10.43 -3.42
C LEU A 95 0.72 9.17 -2.58
N GLY A 96 1.67 9.25 -1.63
CA GLY A 96 1.99 8.15 -0.72
C GLY A 96 0.80 7.78 0.17
N THR A 97 0.06 8.78 0.69
CA THR A 97 -1.16 8.57 1.45
C THR A 97 -2.23 7.86 0.62
N ILE A 98 -2.45 8.27 -0.63
CA ILE A 98 -3.41 7.63 -1.53
C ILE A 98 -3.03 6.17 -1.78
N VAL A 99 -1.76 5.88 -2.07
CA VAL A 99 -1.29 4.50 -2.29
C VAL A 99 -1.45 3.65 -1.02
N TYR A 100 -1.10 4.20 0.13
CA TYR A 100 -1.20 3.48 1.40
C TYR A 100 -2.66 3.14 1.76
N PHE A 101 -3.55 4.13 1.76
CA PHE A 101 -4.96 3.90 2.07
C PHE A 101 -5.74 3.22 0.95
N GLY A 102 -5.25 3.28 -0.29
CA GLY A 102 -5.87 2.64 -1.44
C GLY A 102 -5.49 1.18 -1.62
N LEU A 103 -4.26 0.78 -1.25
CA LEU A 103 -3.75 -0.57 -1.57
C LEU A 103 -3.13 -1.32 -0.38
N VAL A 104 -2.57 -0.62 0.61
CA VAL A 104 -1.82 -1.27 1.71
C VAL A 104 -2.70 -1.49 2.94
N GLN A 105 -3.52 -0.50 3.29
CA GLN A 105 -4.45 -0.58 4.41
C GLN A 105 -5.63 -1.53 4.14
N PRO A 106 -6.33 -1.45 2.99
CA PRO A 106 -7.47 -2.32 2.74
C PRO A 106 -7.02 -3.76 2.57
N LYS A 107 -7.86 -4.67 3.04
CA LYS A 107 -7.59 -6.10 3.11
C LYS A 107 -8.67 -6.84 2.36
N GLY A 108 -8.25 -7.71 1.45
CA GLY A 108 -9.10 -8.55 0.64
C GLY A 108 -8.93 -10.04 0.95
N THR A 109 -9.40 -10.86 0.01
CA THR A 109 -9.31 -12.32 0.08
C THR A 109 -8.67 -12.87 -1.19
N ILE A 110 -7.69 -13.75 -1.01
CA ILE A 110 -7.14 -14.52 -2.12
C ILE A 110 -7.69 -15.94 -2.10
N HIS A 111 -8.13 -16.40 -3.26
CA HIS A 111 -8.73 -17.71 -3.46
C HIS A 111 -7.69 -18.63 -4.10
N ILE A 112 -7.14 -19.58 -3.35
CA ILE A 112 -6.07 -20.46 -3.83
C ILE A 112 -6.71 -21.74 -4.35
N TYR A 113 -6.42 -22.08 -5.60
CA TYR A 113 -6.94 -23.26 -6.27
C TYR A 113 -5.80 -24.10 -6.87
N ASP A 114 -5.71 -25.37 -6.50
CA ASP A 114 -4.76 -26.34 -7.08
C ASP A 114 -5.47 -27.20 -8.13
N GLN A 115 -5.10 -26.98 -9.40
CA GLN A 115 -5.65 -27.72 -10.54
C GLN A 115 -5.25 -29.21 -10.53
N SER A 116 -4.08 -29.54 -9.96
CA SER A 116 -3.55 -30.91 -10.01
C SER A 116 -4.26 -31.86 -9.06
N ARG A 117 -4.70 -31.35 -7.90
CA ARG A 117 -5.30 -32.13 -6.81
C ARG A 117 -6.73 -31.67 -6.46
N ASN A 118 -7.27 -30.72 -7.22
CA ASN A 118 -8.60 -30.12 -7.00
C ASN A 118 -8.78 -29.63 -5.55
N GLN A 119 -7.77 -28.95 -5.01
CA GLN A 119 -7.79 -28.41 -3.65
C GLN A 119 -8.10 -26.92 -3.68
N TYR A 120 -8.88 -26.44 -2.71
CA TYR A 120 -9.29 -25.05 -2.64
C TYR A 120 -9.22 -24.52 -1.22
N GLN A 121 -8.69 -23.31 -1.06
CA GLN A 121 -8.72 -22.59 0.21
C GLN A 121 -8.68 -21.07 0.00
N ALA A 122 -9.63 -20.38 0.63
CA ALA A 122 -9.64 -18.92 0.69
C ALA A 122 -8.83 -18.43 1.89
N VAL A 123 -7.95 -17.45 1.67
CA VAL A 123 -7.18 -16.77 2.72
C VAL A 123 -7.52 -15.29 2.72
N SER A 124 -8.25 -14.85 3.73
CA SER A 124 -8.67 -13.46 3.92
C SER A 124 -7.73 -12.67 4.82
N GLY A 125 -7.80 -11.34 4.74
CA GLY A 125 -7.03 -10.44 5.61
C GLY A 125 -5.65 -10.11 5.07
N ILE A 126 -5.49 -10.16 3.74
CA ILE A 126 -4.26 -9.87 3.02
C ILE A 126 -4.39 -8.48 2.39
N PRO A 127 -3.36 -7.61 2.46
CA PRO A 127 -3.38 -6.31 1.80
C PRO A 127 -3.68 -6.41 0.29
N ASP A 128 -4.51 -5.51 -0.21
CA ASP A 128 -4.94 -5.52 -1.62
C ASP A 128 -3.77 -5.40 -2.60
N PHE A 129 -2.72 -4.63 -2.27
CA PHE A 129 -1.53 -4.54 -3.13
C PHE A 129 -0.88 -5.92 -3.37
N LEU A 130 -0.85 -6.79 -2.35
CA LEU A 130 -0.28 -8.13 -2.48
C LEU A 130 -1.19 -9.04 -3.28
N ILE A 131 -2.51 -8.91 -3.09
CA ILE A 131 -3.49 -9.65 -3.89
C ILE A 131 -3.39 -9.23 -5.36
N LEU A 132 -3.17 -7.94 -5.65
CA LEU A 132 -3.03 -7.43 -7.02
C LEU A 132 -1.80 -8.02 -7.67
N THR A 133 -0.68 -7.93 -6.97
CA THR A 133 0.60 -8.42 -7.46
C THR A 133 0.56 -9.94 -7.67
N ALA A 134 -0.02 -10.69 -6.73
CA ALA A 134 -0.18 -12.13 -6.84
C ALA A 134 -1.13 -12.51 -7.98
N GLY A 135 -2.26 -11.81 -8.13
CA GLY A 135 -3.23 -12.04 -9.19
C GLY A 135 -2.64 -11.79 -10.58
N VAL A 136 -1.96 -10.66 -10.78
CA VAL A 136 -1.32 -10.33 -12.06
C VAL A 136 -0.20 -11.31 -12.41
N THR A 137 0.66 -11.64 -11.44
CA THR A 137 1.75 -12.61 -11.68
C THR A 137 1.21 -14.02 -11.96
N ASN A 138 0.13 -14.42 -11.28
CA ASN A 138 -0.53 -15.68 -11.55
C ASN A 138 -1.17 -15.70 -12.95
N GLN A 139 -1.89 -14.65 -13.35
CA GLN A 139 -2.47 -14.55 -14.69
C GLN A 139 -1.39 -14.64 -15.78
N ALA A 140 -0.25 -13.96 -15.58
CA ALA A 140 0.87 -14.08 -16.50
C ALA A 140 1.41 -15.51 -16.56
N TYR A 141 1.59 -16.19 -15.40
CA TYR A 141 2.03 -17.57 -15.35
C TYR A 141 1.07 -18.52 -16.08
N GLN A 142 -0.23 -18.42 -15.82
CA GLN A 142 -1.25 -19.23 -16.48
C GLN A 142 -1.25 -18.98 -18.00
N ALA A 143 -1.11 -17.73 -18.44
CA ALA A 143 -1.00 -17.42 -19.86
C ALA A 143 0.21 -18.08 -20.53
N PHE A 144 1.35 -18.21 -19.83
CA PHE A 144 2.51 -18.93 -20.35
C PHE A 144 2.29 -20.44 -20.37
N VAL A 145 1.62 -21.01 -19.38
CA VAL A 145 1.30 -22.44 -19.32
C VAL A 145 0.32 -22.80 -20.43
N ASP A 146 -0.71 -21.98 -20.67
CA ASP A 146 -1.72 -22.22 -21.71
C ASP A 146 -1.16 -22.10 -23.14
N MET A 147 -0.02 -21.44 -23.32
CA MET A 147 0.67 -21.30 -24.61
C MET A 147 1.61 -22.46 -24.95
N GLY A 148 2.01 -23.26 -23.96
CA GLY A 148 2.98 -24.36 -24.11
C GLY A 148 2.31 -25.69 -24.41
#